data_AF-A0A7J7ISF3-F1
#
_entry.id   AF-A0A7J7ISF3-F1
#
_cell.length_a   1.000
_cell.length_b   1.000
_cell.length_c   1.000
_cell.angle_alpha   90.00
_cell.angle_beta   90.00
_cell.angle_gamma   90.00
#
_symmetry.space_group_name_H-M   'P 1'
#
loop_
_entity.id
_entity.type
_entity.pdbx_description
1 polymer ?
#
loop_
_entity_poly.entity_id
_entity_poly.type
_entity_poly.pdbx_seq_one_letter_code
_entity_poly.pdbx_strand_id
1 'polypeptide(L)'
;MLSVAGQIISWLKKKVETTTAHYLGHNQDLQNAELDSDVIIREINYFSKNLMFNSSLTAEEKELYISKIGHMAYMGAPEVSRTAGTCLNEMMTLLKNKRTSESLKESLLMAISEICYLNRDNQSKAVAAFPTLVDIMGSERIHMSRLACYCISCIVCNNFAAMQTLRDEPNLRKNLAGCLSVEVPWFGWSENYAILLVDILGLSEDISELKFNN
;
A
#
# COMPACT_ATOMS: atom_id res chain seq x y z
N MET A 1 13.68 15.03 -22.84
CA MET A 1 12.41 14.51 -22.28
C MET A 1 12.74 13.35 -21.36
N LEU A 2 12.48 13.45 -20.07
CA LEU A 2 12.59 12.30 -19.16
C LEU A 2 11.55 11.25 -19.56
N SER A 3 11.89 9.97 -19.48
CA SER A 3 10.93 8.87 -19.68
C SER A 3 9.80 8.96 -18.65
N VAL A 4 8.66 8.32 -18.94
CA VAL A 4 7.50 8.26 -18.02
C VAL A 4 7.93 7.78 -16.63
N ALA A 5 8.81 6.76 -16.55
CA ALA A 5 9.41 6.30 -15.30
C ALA A 5 10.23 7.40 -14.57
N GLY A 6 10.97 8.23 -15.31
CA GLY A 6 11.71 9.36 -14.74
C GLY A 6 10.81 10.47 -14.18
N GLN A 7 9.64 10.69 -14.79
CA GLN A 7 8.64 11.64 -14.29
C GLN A 7 7.95 11.13 -13.03
N ILE A 8 7.65 9.82 -12.96
CA ILE A 8 7.08 9.16 -11.77
C ILE A 8 8.04 9.21 -10.60
N ILE A 9 9.32 8.87 -10.81
CA ILE A 9 10.36 8.97 -9.77
C ILE A 9 10.51 10.41 -9.28
N SER A 10 10.48 11.39 -10.19
CA SER A 10 10.57 12.80 -9.83
C SER A 10 9.35 13.27 -9.01
N TRP A 11 8.15 12.81 -9.35
CA TRP A 11 6.93 13.13 -8.62
C TRP A 11 6.89 12.46 -7.24
N LEU A 12 7.29 11.18 -7.15
CA LEU A 12 7.40 10.45 -5.88
C LEU A 12 8.44 11.10 -4.97
N LYS A 13 9.61 11.49 -5.51
CA LYS A 13 10.62 12.25 -4.77
C LYS A 13 10.08 13.57 -4.25
N LYS A 14 9.38 14.35 -5.10
CA LYS A 14 8.79 15.63 -4.68
C LYS A 14 7.71 15.45 -3.61
N LYS A 15 6.89 14.40 -3.71
CA LYS A 15 5.86 14.09 -2.73
C LYS A 15 6.48 13.62 -1.41
N VAL A 16 7.51 12.76 -1.48
CA VAL A 16 8.35 12.38 -0.34
C VAL A 16 8.97 13.61 0.30
N GLU A 17 9.63 14.50 -0.44
CA GLU A 17 10.24 15.73 0.06
C GLU A 17 9.22 16.64 0.76
N THR A 18 8.02 16.77 0.21
CA THR A 18 6.95 17.58 0.80
C THR A 18 6.44 16.96 2.11
N THR A 19 6.28 15.64 2.15
CA THR A 19 5.85 14.87 3.32
C THR A 19 6.94 14.84 4.40
N THR A 20 8.19 14.66 4.01
CA THR A 20 9.40 14.71 4.85
C THR A 20 9.57 16.11 5.47
N ALA A 21 9.40 17.18 4.68
CA ALA A 21 9.45 18.55 5.20
C ALA A 21 8.30 18.86 6.17
N HIS A 22 7.12 18.26 5.95
CA HIS A 22 5.98 18.41 6.85
C HIS A 22 6.18 17.65 8.18
N TYR A 23 6.81 16.47 8.15
CA TYR A 23 7.00 15.63 9.35
C TYR A 23 8.29 15.92 10.13
N LEU A 24 9.35 16.40 9.49
CA LEU A 24 10.65 16.63 10.13
C LEU A 24 10.88 18.08 10.60
N GLY A 25 9.92 18.99 10.32
CA GLY A 25 10.12 20.42 10.54
C GLY A 25 11.22 20.98 9.63
N HIS A 26 11.34 22.30 9.56
CA HIS A 26 12.33 23.00 8.74
C HIS A 26 13.79 22.84 9.22
N ASN A 27 14.25 21.62 9.49
CA ASN A 27 15.66 21.35 9.72
C ASN A 27 16.33 20.92 8.41
N GLN A 28 17.05 21.86 7.81
CA GLN A 28 17.89 21.66 6.62
C GLN A 28 19.01 20.62 6.83
N ASP A 29 19.22 20.14 8.05
CA ASP A 29 20.27 19.19 8.40
C ASP A 29 19.97 17.74 7.97
N LEU A 30 18.72 17.41 7.61
CA LEU A 30 18.31 16.04 7.25
C LEU A 30 18.46 15.69 5.77
N GLN A 31 18.82 16.66 4.92
CA GLN A 31 19.15 16.37 3.51
C GLN A 31 20.53 15.73 3.34
N ASN A 32 21.38 15.76 4.38
CA ASN A 32 22.73 15.20 4.39
C ASN A 32 22.97 14.17 5.51
N ALA A 33 21.99 13.91 6.36
CA ALA A 33 22.10 12.85 7.35
C ALA A 33 21.75 11.52 6.67
N GLU A 34 22.69 10.57 6.63
CA GLU A 34 22.29 9.17 6.69
C GLU A 34 21.38 9.04 7.91
N LEU A 35 20.07 8.99 7.67
CA LEU A 35 19.09 8.80 8.74
C LEU A 35 19.44 7.47 9.40
N ASP A 36 19.97 7.56 10.61
CA ASP A 36 20.38 6.41 11.40
C ASP A 36 19.20 5.43 11.53
N SER A 37 19.35 4.25 10.94
CA SER A 37 18.35 3.18 10.97
C SER A 37 17.87 2.92 12.39
N ASP A 38 18.73 3.05 13.40
CA ASP A 38 18.38 2.81 14.81
C ASP A 38 17.38 3.85 15.33
N VAL A 39 17.51 5.11 14.91
CA VAL A 39 16.57 6.19 15.25
C VAL A 39 15.21 5.91 14.63
N ILE A 40 15.17 5.58 13.34
CA ILE A 40 13.91 5.28 12.63
C ILE A 40 13.25 4.04 13.23
N ILE A 41 14.01 2.98 13.50
CA ILE A 41 13.52 1.75 14.13
C ILE A 41 12.90 2.04 15.49
N ARG A 42 13.52 2.91 16.30
CA ARG A 42 12.97 3.30 17.60
C ARG A 42 11.63 4.03 17.45
N GLU A 43 11.49 4.90 16.45
CA GLU A 43 10.22 5.59 16.18
C GLU A 43 9.13 4.63 15.70
N ILE A 44 9.45 3.71 14.78
CA ILE A 44 8.53 2.66 14.34
C ILE A 44 8.04 1.84 15.53
N ASN A 45 8.95 1.45 16.42
CA ASN A 45 8.60 0.69 17.62
C ASN A 45 7.68 1.50 18.55
N TYR A 46 7.94 2.80 18.72
CA TYR A 46 7.07 3.68 19.50
C TYR A 46 5.66 3.76 18.92
N PHE A 47 5.51 4.03 17.62
CA PHE A 47 4.20 4.12 16.97
C PHE A 47 3.48 2.77 16.97
N SER A 48 4.18 1.68 16.66
CA SER A 48 3.63 0.32 16.64
C SER A 48 3.11 -0.10 18.02
N LYS A 49 3.89 0.16 19.08
CA LYS A 49 3.48 -0.16 20.45
C LYS A 49 2.22 0.62 20.86
N ASN A 50 2.13 1.90 20.49
CA ASN A 50 0.94 2.69 20.76
C ASN A 50 -0.27 2.18 19.98
N LEU A 51 -0.12 1.83 18.69
CA LEU A 51 -1.22 1.26 17.90
C LEU A 51 -1.78 -0.02 18.52
N MET A 52 -0.91 -0.90 19.05
CA MET A 52 -1.30 -2.19 19.62
C MET A 52 -1.90 -2.09 21.04
N PHE A 53 -1.36 -1.20 21.88
CA PHE A 53 -1.65 -1.23 23.32
C PHE A 53 -2.32 0.03 23.86
N ASN A 54 -2.37 1.12 23.08
CA ASN A 54 -2.99 2.35 23.52
C ASN A 54 -4.41 2.49 22.97
N SER A 55 -5.39 2.07 23.77
CA SER A 55 -6.81 2.17 23.43
C SER A 55 -7.36 3.60 23.44
N SER A 56 -6.61 4.59 23.95
CA SER A 56 -7.05 5.98 24.01
C SER A 56 -6.71 6.79 22.75
N LEU A 57 -6.03 6.20 21.77
CA LEU A 57 -5.69 6.90 20.53
C LEU A 57 -6.95 7.29 19.76
N THR A 58 -7.00 8.56 19.33
CA THR A 58 -8.03 9.04 18.42
C THR A 58 -7.89 8.43 17.03
N ALA A 59 -8.88 8.62 16.16
CA ALA A 59 -8.79 8.16 14.77
C ALA A 59 -7.64 8.87 14.03
N GLU A 60 -7.49 10.18 14.24
CA GLU A 60 -6.47 11.02 13.62
C GLU A 60 -5.06 10.63 14.08
N GLU A 61 -4.89 10.29 15.36
CA GLU A 61 -3.60 9.80 15.87
C GLU A 61 -3.23 8.44 15.27
N LYS A 62 -4.21 7.54 15.09
CA LYS A 62 -3.98 6.26 14.43
C LYS A 62 -3.58 6.45 12.97
N GLU A 63 -4.31 7.31 12.25
CA GLU A 63 -3.99 7.68 10.86
C GLU A 63 -2.56 8.22 10.74
N LEU A 64 -2.19 9.15 11.61
CA LEU A 64 -0.84 9.71 11.69
C LEU A 64 0.22 8.63 11.94
N TYR A 65 0.00 7.74 12.91
CA TYR A 65 0.98 6.73 13.30
C TYR A 65 1.16 5.68 12.20
N ILE A 66 0.06 5.25 11.57
CA ILE A 66 0.07 4.31 10.45
C ILE A 66 0.83 4.90 9.26
N SER A 67 0.52 6.15 8.89
CA SER A 67 1.20 6.86 7.81
C SER A 67 2.70 7.00 8.06
N LYS A 68 3.09 7.40 9.29
CA LYS A 68 4.51 7.52 9.67
C LYS A 68 5.25 6.19 9.57
N ILE A 69 4.66 5.09 10.05
CA ILE A 69 5.29 3.76 9.96
C ILE A 69 5.50 3.36 8.49
N GLY A 70 4.47 3.53 7.65
CA GLY A 70 4.55 3.23 6.21
C GLY A 70 5.67 4.01 5.51
N HIS A 71 5.64 5.34 5.64
CA HIS A 71 6.62 6.21 4.98
C HIS A 71 8.05 5.92 5.44
N MET A 72 8.27 5.72 6.75
CA MET A 72 9.58 5.34 7.28
C MET A 72 10.04 3.98 6.73
N ALA A 73 9.15 3.00 6.60
CA ALA A 73 9.46 1.70 6.02
C ALA A 73 9.85 1.81 4.55
N TYR A 74 9.20 2.69 3.78
CA TYR A 74 9.47 2.88 2.36
C TYR A 74 10.78 3.61 2.08
N MET A 75 11.11 4.62 2.90
CA MET A 75 12.32 5.43 2.72
C MET A 75 13.56 4.85 3.41
N GLY A 76 13.36 4.03 4.44
CA GLY A 76 14.44 3.49 5.25
C GLY A 76 15.17 2.31 4.60
N ALA A 77 16.26 1.91 5.25
CA ALA A 77 17.01 0.71 4.88
C ALA A 77 16.17 -0.58 5.10
N PRO A 78 16.56 -1.73 4.50
CA PRO A 78 15.77 -2.96 4.58
C PRO A 78 15.40 -3.42 6.00
N GLU A 79 16.24 -3.18 7.00
CA GLU A 79 15.97 -3.47 8.42
C GLU A 79 14.84 -2.61 9.02
N VAL A 80 14.68 -1.37 8.55
CA VAL A 80 13.58 -0.47 8.93
C VAL A 80 12.27 -1.05 8.42
N SER A 81 12.21 -1.43 7.14
CA SER A 81 11.04 -2.07 6.54
C SER A 81 10.70 -3.40 7.24
N ARG A 82 11.72 -4.22 7.57
CA ARG A 82 11.52 -5.46 8.34
C ARG A 82 10.89 -5.20 9.71
N THR A 83 11.34 -4.14 10.39
CA THR A 83 10.81 -3.74 11.71
C THR A 83 9.36 -3.26 11.60
N ALA A 84 9.04 -2.42 10.61
CA ALA A 84 7.66 -2.00 10.34
C ALA A 84 6.73 -3.19 10.06
N GLY A 85 7.25 -4.23 9.40
CA GLY A 85 6.55 -5.47 9.15
C GLY A 85 6.00 -6.20 10.37
N THR A 86 6.43 -5.85 11.59
CA THR A 86 5.92 -6.41 12.85
C THR A 86 4.49 -5.94 13.18
N CYS A 87 4.07 -4.78 12.66
CA CYS A 87 2.73 -4.24 12.90
C CYS A 87 1.70 -4.59 11.81
N LEU A 88 2.10 -5.31 10.74
CA LEU A 88 1.22 -5.66 9.62
C LEU A 88 -0.05 -6.40 10.07
N ASN A 89 0.06 -7.33 11.03
CA ASN A 89 -1.11 -8.07 11.53
C ASN A 89 -2.16 -7.16 12.17
N GLU A 90 -1.70 -6.15 12.92
CA GLU A 90 -2.59 -5.17 13.53
C GLU A 90 -3.22 -4.27 12.46
N MET A 91 -2.42 -3.78 11.51
CA MET A 91 -2.93 -2.98 10.38
C MET A 91 -3.97 -3.74 9.55
N MET A 92 -3.74 -5.02 9.25
CA MET A 92 -4.70 -5.86 8.54
C MET A 92 -5.98 -6.10 9.36
N THR A 93 -5.86 -6.22 10.68
CA THR A 93 -7.01 -6.36 11.59
C THR A 93 -7.86 -5.08 11.59
N LEU A 94 -7.22 -3.91 11.64
CA LEU A 94 -7.89 -2.62 11.52
C LEU A 94 -8.54 -2.44 10.14
N LEU A 95 -7.88 -2.87 9.07
CA LEU A 95 -8.41 -2.78 7.70
C LEU A 95 -9.69 -3.62 7.53
N LYS A 96 -9.71 -4.82 8.12
CA LYS A 96 -10.86 -5.75 8.14
C LYS A 96 -12.04 -5.22 8.94
N ASN A 97 -11.81 -4.35 9.91
CA ASN A 97 -12.86 -3.86 10.79
C ASN A 97 -13.83 -2.91 10.06
N LYS A 98 -15.10 -3.28 10.00
CA LYS A 98 -16.16 -2.50 9.35
C LYS A 98 -16.40 -1.12 9.99
N ARG A 99 -15.98 -0.93 11.25
CA ARG A 99 -16.11 0.34 11.99
C ARG A 99 -14.93 1.30 11.74
N THR A 100 -13.86 0.84 11.09
CA THR A 100 -12.74 1.69 10.71
C THR A 100 -13.20 2.73 9.70
N SER A 101 -12.89 4.00 9.96
CA SER A 101 -13.21 5.11 9.07
C SER A 101 -12.56 4.91 7.70
N GLU A 102 -13.13 5.54 6.67
CA GLU A 102 -12.56 5.45 5.33
C GLU A 102 -11.14 6.05 5.26
N SER A 103 -10.93 7.23 5.84
CA SER A 103 -9.61 7.88 5.85
C SER A 103 -8.54 7.02 6.53
N LEU A 104 -8.90 6.30 7.60
CA LEU A 104 -8.02 5.33 8.23
C LEU A 104 -7.77 4.10 7.35
N LYS A 105 -8.77 3.61 6.59
CA LYS A 105 -8.55 2.55 5.60
C LYS A 105 -7.63 2.99 4.47
N GLU A 106 -7.75 4.22 3.99
CA GLU A 106 -6.84 4.79 2.98
C GLU A 106 -5.40 4.81 3.50
N SER A 107 -5.21 5.30 4.73
CA SER A 107 -3.91 5.33 5.41
C SER A 107 -3.33 3.92 5.59
N LEU A 108 -4.17 2.95 5.97
CA LEU A 108 -3.78 1.54 6.11
C LEU A 108 -3.35 0.93 4.77
N LEU A 109 -4.12 1.14 3.70
CA LEU A 109 -3.78 0.63 2.37
C LEU A 109 -2.43 1.18 1.90
N MET A 110 -2.20 2.49 2.06
CA MET A 110 -0.93 3.12 1.72
C MET A 110 0.22 2.55 2.56
N ALA A 111 0.08 2.51 3.89
CA ALA A 111 1.14 2.04 4.77
C ALA A 111 1.48 0.55 4.52
N ILE A 112 0.48 -0.31 4.30
CA ILE A 112 0.72 -1.72 3.97
C ILE A 112 1.48 -1.84 2.64
N SER A 113 1.10 -1.05 1.64
CA SER A 113 1.80 -0.99 0.34
C SER A 113 3.28 -0.65 0.51
N GLU A 114 3.55 0.39 1.30
CA GLU A 114 4.89 0.91 1.60
C GLU A 114 5.76 -0.08 2.38
N ILE A 115 5.19 -0.73 3.40
CA ILE A 115 5.88 -1.76 4.19
C ILE A 115 6.22 -3.00 3.34
N CYS A 116 5.36 -3.34 2.38
CA CYS A 116 5.56 -4.49 1.49
C CYS A 116 6.44 -4.17 0.28
N TYR A 117 6.71 -2.89 0.00
CA TYR A 117 7.46 -2.49 -1.19
C TYR A 117 8.86 -3.11 -1.19
N LEU A 118 9.12 -3.99 -2.16
CA LEU A 118 10.38 -4.72 -2.34
C LEU A 118 10.85 -5.53 -1.11
N ASN A 119 9.94 -5.89 -0.20
CA ASN A 119 10.24 -6.67 0.99
C ASN A 119 9.47 -8.00 1.02
N ARG A 120 10.12 -9.08 0.58
CA ARG A 120 9.49 -10.40 0.41
C ARG A 120 8.91 -11.00 1.69
N ASP A 121 9.53 -10.77 2.84
CA ASP A 121 9.04 -11.28 4.12
C ASP A 121 7.72 -10.58 4.50
N ASN A 122 7.67 -9.26 4.33
CA ASN A 122 6.48 -8.46 4.60
C ASN A 122 5.34 -8.77 3.61
N GLN A 123 5.68 -8.90 2.32
CA GLN A 123 4.74 -9.37 1.30
C GLN A 123 4.09 -10.71 1.68
N SER A 124 4.91 -11.67 2.12
CA SER A 124 4.42 -12.99 2.49
C SER A 124 3.49 -12.96 3.70
N LYS A 125 3.73 -12.06 4.68
CA LYS A 125 2.81 -11.83 5.80
C LYS A 125 1.50 -11.17 5.34
N ALA A 126 1.58 -10.25 4.39
CA ALA A 126 0.43 -9.47 3.92
C ALA A 126 -0.56 -10.25 3.03
N VAL A 127 -0.20 -11.46 2.58
CA VAL A 127 -1.09 -12.36 1.83
C VAL A 127 -2.44 -12.59 2.56
N ALA A 128 -2.43 -12.62 3.90
CA ALA A 128 -3.65 -12.77 4.70
C ALA A 128 -4.66 -11.59 4.56
N ALA A 129 -4.26 -10.50 3.91
CA ALA A 129 -5.13 -9.37 3.57
C ALA A 129 -5.88 -9.57 2.25
N PHE A 130 -5.49 -10.52 1.38
CA PHE A 130 -6.07 -10.63 0.04
C PHE A 130 -7.59 -10.71 -0.02
N PRO A 131 -8.30 -11.50 0.82
CA PRO A 131 -9.76 -11.51 0.78
C PRO A 131 -10.36 -10.11 1.03
N THR A 132 -9.76 -9.34 1.92
CA THR A 132 -10.19 -7.97 2.26
C THR A 132 -9.81 -6.99 1.15
N LEU A 133 -8.62 -7.12 0.57
CA LEU A 133 -8.18 -6.24 -0.50
C LEU A 133 -8.97 -6.47 -1.80
N VAL A 134 -9.31 -7.72 -2.11
CA VAL A 134 -10.16 -8.06 -3.26
C VAL A 134 -11.58 -7.54 -3.05
N ASP A 135 -12.14 -7.62 -1.83
CA ASP A 135 -13.43 -7.00 -1.52
C ASP A 135 -13.39 -5.47 -1.70
N ILE A 136 -12.36 -4.80 -1.16
CA ILE A 136 -12.18 -3.34 -1.32
C ILE A 136 -11.98 -2.97 -2.80
N MET A 137 -11.30 -3.79 -3.60
CA MET A 137 -11.15 -3.60 -5.05
C MET A 137 -12.51 -3.54 -5.76
N GLY A 138 -13.49 -4.32 -5.30
CA GLY A 138 -14.85 -4.32 -5.83
C GLY A 138 -15.74 -3.17 -5.34
N SER A 139 -15.20 -2.23 -4.56
CA SER A 139 -15.96 -1.08 -4.04
C SER A 139 -16.45 -0.15 -5.16
N GLU A 140 -17.63 0.44 -4.98
CA GLU A 140 -18.12 1.54 -5.83
C GLU A 140 -17.30 2.82 -5.65
N ARG A 141 -16.53 2.91 -4.55
CA ARG A 141 -15.63 4.05 -4.29
C ARG A 141 -14.35 3.85 -5.08
N ILE A 142 -14.32 4.44 -6.28
CA ILE A 142 -13.20 4.35 -7.23
C ILE A 142 -11.82 4.57 -6.59
N HIS A 143 -11.69 5.55 -5.68
CA HIS A 143 -10.41 5.81 -5.00
C HIS A 143 -9.91 4.61 -4.19
N MET A 144 -10.80 3.97 -3.43
CA MET A 144 -10.50 2.78 -2.63
C MET A 144 -10.14 1.59 -3.51
N SER A 145 -10.84 1.40 -4.63
CA SER A 145 -10.54 0.32 -5.58
C SER A 145 -9.14 0.47 -6.17
N ARG A 146 -8.74 1.70 -6.56
CA ARG A 146 -7.39 1.98 -7.04
C ARG A 146 -6.32 1.73 -5.98
N LEU A 147 -6.56 2.17 -4.74
CA LEU A 147 -5.66 1.93 -3.61
C LEU A 147 -5.50 0.43 -3.32
N ALA A 148 -6.58 -0.35 -3.40
CA ALA A 148 -6.51 -1.80 -3.26
C ALA A 148 -5.67 -2.44 -4.36
N CYS A 149 -5.88 -2.06 -5.63
CA CYS A 149 -5.05 -2.54 -6.74
C CYS A 149 -3.56 -2.21 -6.54
N TYR A 150 -3.26 -0.99 -6.10
CA TYR A 150 -1.89 -0.57 -5.79
C TYR A 150 -1.28 -1.43 -4.66
N CYS A 151 -2.01 -1.57 -3.55
CA CYS A 151 -1.58 -2.36 -2.40
C CYS A 151 -1.32 -3.82 -2.76
N ILE A 152 -2.25 -4.44 -3.49
CA ILE A 152 -2.08 -5.80 -4.00
C ILE A 152 -0.84 -5.89 -4.89
N SER A 153 -0.63 -4.93 -5.79
CA SER A 153 0.55 -4.90 -6.67
C SER A 153 1.86 -4.88 -5.87
N CYS A 154 1.94 -4.10 -4.79
CA CYS A 154 3.09 -4.07 -3.89
C CYS A 154 3.30 -5.40 -3.15
N ILE A 155 2.22 -6.07 -2.74
CA ILE A 155 2.28 -7.36 -2.03
C ILE A 155 2.76 -8.48 -2.97
N VAL A 156 2.32 -8.51 -4.22
CA VAL A 156 2.67 -9.59 -5.15
C VAL A 156 3.96 -9.33 -5.93
N CYS A 157 4.49 -8.10 -5.92
CA CYS A 157 5.67 -7.72 -6.69
C CYS A 157 6.87 -8.63 -6.37
N ASN A 158 7.38 -9.34 -7.39
CA ASN A 158 8.48 -10.31 -7.26
C ASN A 158 8.22 -11.46 -6.26
N ASN A 159 6.95 -11.74 -5.92
CA ASN A 159 6.56 -12.82 -5.02
C ASN A 159 5.57 -13.78 -5.68
N PHE A 160 6.11 -14.78 -6.38
CA PHE A 160 5.30 -15.76 -7.12
C PHE A 160 4.31 -16.53 -6.24
N ALA A 161 4.68 -16.87 -5.00
CA ALA A 161 3.77 -17.55 -4.08
C ALA A 161 2.57 -16.67 -3.69
N ALA A 162 2.81 -15.37 -3.49
CA ALA A 162 1.74 -14.40 -3.27
C ALA A 162 0.86 -14.24 -4.52
N MET A 163 1.45 -14.20 -5.72
CA MET A 163 0.70 -14.18 -6.98
C MET A 163 -0.22 -15.40 -7.12
N GLN A 164 0.29 -16.60 -6.85
CA GLN A 164 -0.52 -17.83 -6.90
C GLN A 164 -1.69 -17.77 -5.91
N THR A 165 -1.42 -17.38 -4.66
CA THR A 165 -2.47 -17.28 -3.64
C THR A 165 -3.54 -16.26 -4.03
N LEU A 166 -3.13 -15.11 -4.59
CA LEU A 166 -4.08 -14.10 -5.06
C LEU A 166 -4.98 -14.64 -6.19
N ARG A 167 -4.46 -15.43 -7.13
CA ARG A 167 -5.24 -15.99 -8.26
C ARG A 167 -6.41 -16.87 -7.82
N ASP A 168 -6.29 -17.46 -6.64
CA ASP A 168 -7.32 -18.32 -6.05
C ASP A 168 -8.39 -17.53 -5.28
N GLU A 169 -8.23 -16.21 -5.12
CA GLU A 169 -9.18 -15.39 -4.40
C GLU A 169 -10.53 -15.28 -5.14
N PRO A 170 -11.64 -15.55 -4.45
CA PRO A 170 -12.97 -15.34 -5.00
C PRO A 170 -13.16 -13.89 -5.45
N ASN A 171 -13.87 -13.70 -6.55
CA ASN A 171 -14.19 -12.39 -7.13
C ASN A 171 -13.00 -11.58 -7.68
N LEU A 172 -11.74 -12.04 -7.59
CA LEU A 172 -10.60 -11.31 -8.15
C LEU A 172 -10.83 -10.90 -9.60
N ARG A 173 -11.19 -11.87 -10.45
CA ARG A 173 -11.41 -11.63 -11.90
C ARG A 173 -12.54 -10.64 -12.14
N LYS A 174 -13.66 -10.80 -11.43
CA LYS A 174 -14.82 -9.91 -11.52
C LYS A 174 -14.45 -8.47 -11.12
N ASN A 175 -13.75 -8.32 -9.99
CA ASN A 175 -13.40 -7.00 -9.45
C ASN A 175 -12.31 -6.31 -10.29
N LEU A 176 -11.34 -7.08 -10.80
CA LEU A 176 -10.37 -6.58 -11.79
C LEU A 176 -11.05 -6.11 -13.08
N ALA A 177 -11.99 -6.90 -13.62
CA ALA A 177 -12.75 -6.50 -14.81
C ALA A 177 -13.50 -5.17 -14.57
N GLY A 178 -14.08 -4.99 -13.38
CA GLY A 178 -14.69 -3.72 -12.95
C GLY A 178 -13.70 -2.56 -12.93
N CYS A 179 -12.52 -2.75 -12.36
CA CYS A 179 -11.45 -1.73 -12.32
C CYS A 179 -10.85 -1.37 -13.69
N LEU A 180 -11.04 -2.25 -14.68
CA LEU A 180 -10.65 -2.04 -16.08
C LEU A 180 -11.76 -1.43 -16.94
N SER A 181 -12.93 -1.17 -16.37
CA SER A 181 -14.01 -0.45 -17.04
C SER A 181 -13.55 0.95 -17.43
N VAL A 182 -14.03 1.43 -18.57
CA VAL A 182 -13.79 2.80 -19.06
C VAL A 182 -14.31 3.85 -18.07
N GLU A 183 -15.30 3.49 -17.25
CA GLU A 183 -15.90 4.35 -16.23
C GLU A 183 -15.02 4.55 -14.98
N VAL A 184 -13.94 3.76 -14.85
CA VAL A 184 -12.96 3.92 -13.78
C VAL A 184 -11.77 4.69 -14.36
N PRO A 185 -11.74 6.03 -14.26
CA PRO A 185 -10.55 6.78 -14.69
C PRO A 185 -9.36 6.33 -13.84
N TRP A 186 -8.13 6.57 -14.29
CA TRP A 186 -6.91 6.37 -13.47
C TRP A 186 -6.10 7.67 -13.37
N PHE A 187 -6.77 8.81 -13.57
CA PHE A 187 -6.15 10.13 -13.51
C PHE A 187 -5.47 10.36 -12.16
N GLY A 188 -4.25 10.90 -12.21
CA GLY A 188 -3.42 11.19 -11.03
C GLY A 188 -2.63 10.00 -10.48
N TRP A 189 -2.78 8.81 -11.06
CA TRP A 189 -1.93 7.66 -10.77
C TRP A 189 -0.87 7.52 -11.85
N SER A 190 0.30 6.99 -11.45
CA SER A 190 1.41 6.76 -12.37
C SER A 190 1.09 5.72 -13.45
N GLU A 191 0.29 4.72 -13.08
CA GLU A 191 -0.05 3.57 -13.89
C GLU A 191 -1.48 3.12 -13.58
N ASN A 192 -2.08 2.35 -14.49
CA ASN A 192 -3.29 1.59 -14.17
C ASN A 192 -2.89 0.27 -13.51
N TYR A 193 -2.93 0.25 -12.17
CA TYR A 193 -2.52 -0.92 -11.40
C TYR A 193 -3.43 -2.13 -11.62
N ALA A 194 -4.68 -1.95 -12.08
CA ALA A 194 -5.49 -3.09 -12.48
C ALA A 194 -4.94 -3.77 -13.74
N ILE A 195 -4.48 -3.00 -14.74
CA ILE A 195 -3.81 -3.56 -15.94
C ILE A 195 -2.55 -4.31 -15.52
N LEU A 196 -1.71 -3.69 -14.68
CA LEU A 196 -0.50 -4.35 -14.16
C LEU A 196 -0.83 -5.69 -13.49
N LEU A 197 -1.88 -5.73 -12.65
CA LEU A 197 -2.31 -6.97 -12.00
C LEU A 197 -2.76 -8.02 -13.00
N VAL A 198 -3.46 -7.65 -14.07
CA VAL A 198 -3.82 -8.61 -15.13
C VAL A 198 -2.59 -9.21 -15.78
N ASP A 199 -1.61 -8.37 -16.11
CA ASP A 199 -0.40 -8.78 -16.81
C ASP A 199 0.47 -9.71 -15.96
N ILE A 200 0.74 -9.34 -14.69
CA ILE A 200 1.60 -10.15 -13.82
C ILE A 200 0.94 -11.45 -13.37
N LEU A 201 -0.40 -11.51 -13.34
CA LEU A 201 -1.14 -12.73 -12.98
C LEU A 201 -1.47 -13.59 -14.20
N GLY A 202 -1.23 -13.10 -15.42
CA GLY A 202 -1.55 -13.78 -16.67
C GLY A 202 -3.06 -14.00 -16.86
N LEU A 203 -3.88 -12.98 -16.59
CA LEU A 203 -5.36 -13.08 -16.61
C LEU A 203 -6.00 -12.44 -17.86
N SER A 204 -5.22 -12.10 -18.87
CA SER A 204 -5.68 -11.32 -20.03
C SER A 204 -6.78 -12.03 -20.84
N GLU A 205 -6.69 -13.35 -21.00
CA GLU A 205 -7.70 -14.16 -21.68
C GLU A 205 -8.99 -14.23 -20.84
N ASP A 206 -8.89 -14.64 -19.57
CA ASP A 206 -9.99 -14.74 -18.61
C ASP A 206 -10.84 -13.45 -18.53
N ILE A 207 -10.18 -12.29 -18.52
CA ILE A 207 -10.86 -11.00 -18.39
C ILE A 207 -11.51 -10.54 -19.70
N SER A 208 -10.94 -10.94 -20.83
CA SER A 208 -11.53 -10.65 -22.13
C SER A 208 -12.88 -11.37 -22.26
N GLU A 209 -12.97 -12.64 -21.86
CA GLU A 209 -14.23 -13.40 -21.87
C GLU A 209 -15.32 -12.80 -20.97
N LEU A 210 -14.97 -12.23 -19.82
CA LEU A 210 -15.92 -11.58 -18.92
C LEU A 210 -16.54 -10.30 -19.49
N LYS A 211 -15.84 -9.62 -20.42
CA LYS A 211 -16.34 -8.39 -21.07
C LYS A 211 -17.35 -8.69 -22.20
N PHE A 212 -17.38 -9.90 -22.74
CA PHE A 212 -18.30 -10.28 -23.82
C PHE A 212 -19.60 -10.95 -23.32
N ASN A 213 -19.67 -11.30 -22.03
CA ASN A 213 -20.79 -12.02 -21.42
C ASN A 213 -21.69 -11.16 -20.52
N ASN A 214 -21.44 -9.84 -20.44
CA ASN A 214 -22.28 -8.85 -19.74
C ASN A 214 -22.74 -7.78 -20.72
#